data_AF-A0A285S2Y8-F1
#
_entry.id   AF-A0A285S2Y8-F1
#
_cell.length_a   1.000
_cell.length_b   1.000
_cell.length_c   1.000
_cell.angle_alpha   90.00
_cell.angle_beta   90.00
_cell.angle_gamma   90.00
#
_symmetry.space_group_name_H-M   'P 1'
#
loop_
_entity.id
_entity.type
_entity.pdbx_description
1 polymer ?
#
loop_
_entity_poly.entity_id
_entity_poly.type
_entity_poly.pdbx_seq_one_letter_code
_entity_poly.pdbx_strand_id
1 'polypeptide(L)'
;MKKRVCSICLLITLIFSIHSTTFTSTALTSNEPLYPYLQLLNTDQLSVYNQIYQNIMNFNDELFLLDTPISEKSLEDTMNSLFNDHPELFWVYTSYQYAVDSSNIVHKVRLKFCITKDELPQAQANFNDVLNSLVSGAKQFTSQVDQEKYLHDAICQMNTYDPDNHMNQSAYSALTTGTSVCAGYARAFQAACQRLGITCYYVTGISMGSTHAWNVVKIDGKFYNVDLTWDDSISECIGVTSYDYFNKSDAAFASDHSRSSLSGRIVACN
;
A
#
# COMPACT_ATOMS: atom_id res chain seq x y z
N MET A 1 21.83 -25.32 -52.32
CA MET A 1 20.56 -26.01 -52.60
C MET A 1 19.57 -25.62 -51.50
N LYS A 2 18.42 -25.00 -51.87
CA LYS A 2 17.07 -24.89 -51.23
C LYS A 2 16.96 -25.06 -49.69
N LYS A 3 16.16 -24.34 -48.91
CA LYS A 3 15.10 -23.31 -49.08
C LYS A 3 14.73 -22.79 -47.67
N ARG A 4 14.16 -21.57 -47.63
CA ARG A 4 13.59 -20.80 -46.49
C ARG A 4 12.38 -21.46 -45.82
N VAL A 5 12.11 -21.09 -44.55
CA VAL A 5 10.83 -20.57 -43.94
C VAL A 5 11.24 -20.00 -42.55
N CYS A 6 11.26 -18.71 -42.22
CA CYS A 6 10.22 -17.68 -42.03
C CYS A 6 9.10 -18.04 -41.03
N SER A 7 9.30 -17.72 -39.75
CA SER A 7 8.20 -17.48 -38.82
C SER A 7 8.54 -16.26 -37.98
N ILE A 8 7.72 -15.23 -38.17
CA ILE A 8 7.73 -13.97 -37.45
C ILE A 8 7.13 -14.28 -36.08
N CYS A 9 7.96 -14.37 -35.04
CA CYS A 9 7.50 -14.16 -33.67
C CYS A 9 7.53 -12.66 -33.42
N LEU A 10 6.34 -12.04 -33.38
CA LEU A 10 6.15 -10.79 -32.66
C LEU A 10 6.43 -11.10 -31.18
N LEU A 11 7.69 -10.95 -30.75
CA LEU A 11 7.96 -10.72 -29.33
C LEU A 11 7.49 -9.28 -29.07
N ILE A 12 6.35 -9.16 -28.40
CA ILE A 12 6.03 -7.95 -27.65
C ILE A 12 7.03 -7.95 -26.48
N THR A 13 8.19 -7.37 -26.73
CA THR A 13 9.15 -7.00 -25.71
C THR A 13 8.51 -5.87 -24.91
N LEU A 14 7.82 -6.20 -23.82
CA LEU A 14 7.61 -5.25 -22.73
C LEU A 14 8.98 -5.05 -22.07
N ILE A 15 9.77 -4.16 -22.68
CA ILE A 15 11.00 -3.63 -22.11
C ILE A 15 10.56 -2.82 -20.89
N PHE A 16 10.58 -3.42 -19.70
CA PHE A 16 10.73 -2.64 -18.49
C PHE A 16 12.14 -2.06 -18.52
N SER A 17 12.26 -0.92 -19.18
CA SER A 17 13.41 -0.06 -19.03
C SER A 17 13.45 0.34 -17.56
N ILE A 18 14.49 -0.09 -16.86
CA ILE A 18 14.85 0.35 -15.51
C ILE A 18 15.14 1.86 -15.64
N HIS A 19 14.07 2.66 -15.69
CA HIS A 19 14.20 4.08 -15.47
C HIS A 19 14.40 4.23 -13.98
N SER A 20 15.49 4.88 -13.58
CA SER A 20 15.61 5.51 -12.29
C SER A 20 14.37 6.39 -12.11
N THR A 21 13.32 5.86 -11.48
CA THR A 21 12.15 6.65 -11.13
C THR A 21 12.57 7.54 -9.98
N THR A 22 13.13 8.69 -10.32
CA THR A 22 13.07 9.85 -9.43
C THR A 22 11.60 10.20 -9.32
N PHE A 23 10.99 9.97 -8.16
CA PHE A 23 9.64 10.46 -7.89
C PHE A 23 9.70 11.99 -7.88
N THR A 24 9.45 12.59 -9.03
CA THR A 24 9.12 14.01 -9.11
C THR A 24 7.64 14.15 -8.82
N SER A 25 7.27 15.18 -8.06
CA SER A 25 5.89 15.61 -7.88
C SER A 25 5.30 16.00 -9.24
N THR A 26 4.86 15.03 -10.03
CA THR A 26 4.14 15.29 -11.28
C THR A 26 2.71 14.79 -11.13
N ALA A 27 1.82 15.78 -11.00
CA ALA A 27 0.39 15.63 -10.88
C ALA A 27 -0.20 14.82 -12.05
N LEU A 28 -0.78 13.65 -11.72
CA LEU A 28 -1.69 12.95 -12.61
C LEU A 28 -3.08 13.56 -12.43
N THR A 29 -3.43 14.54 -13.28
CA THR A 29 -4.79 15.00 -13.70
C THR A 29 -5.92 15.09 -12.66
N SER A 30 -5.61 14.95 -11.40
CA SER A 30 -6.40 15.18 -10.21
C SER A 30 -5.51 16.06 -9.34
N ASN A 31 -6.06 17.09 -8.72
CA ASN A 31 -5.28 17.99 -7.87
C ASN A 31 -4.72 17.29 -6.60
N GLU A 32 -4.92 15.98 -6.45
CA GLU A 32 -4.52 15.20 -5.27
C GLU A 32 -3.32 14.31 -5.60
N PRO A 33 -2.30 14.25 -4.74
CA PRO A 33 -1.14 13.40 -4.96
C PRO A 33 -1.53 11.92 -4.80
N LEU A 34 -1.00 11.06 -5.68
CA LEU A 34 -1.05 9.60 -5.50
C LEU A 34 -0.31 9.16 -4.22
N TYR A 35 0.77 9.88 -3.90
CA TYR A 35 1.67 9.64 -2.76
C TYR A 35 1.58 10.81 -1.78
N PRO A 36 0.57 10.85 -0.89
CA PRO A 36 0.38 11.95 0.04
C PRO A 36 1.51 12.04 1.08
N TYR A 37 2.10 10.91 1.49
CA TYR A 37 3.11 10.92 2.55
C TYR A 37 4.46 11.42 2.04
N LEU A 38 4.83 11.12 0.80
CA LEU A 38 5.99 11.70 0.11
C LEU A 38 5.96 13.23 0.13
N GLN A 39 4.78 13.86 0.02
CA GLN A 39 4.64 15.32 0.06
C GLN A 39 4.94 15.93 1.44
N LEU A 40 4.99 15.12 2.50
CA LEU A 40 5.24 15.56 3.87
C LEU A 40 6.72 15.57 4.25
N LEU A 41 7.58 15.00 3.40
CA LEU A 41 9.00 14.79 3.66
C LEU A 41 9.83 16.02 3.30
N ASN A 42 10.84 16.31 4.11
CA ASN A 42 11.87 17.29 3.75
C ASN A 42 12.87 16.70 2.73
N THR A 43 13.81 17.52 2.26
CA THR A 43 14.78 17.11 1.22
C THR A 43 15.62 15.89 1.61
N ASP A 44 16.10 15.85 2.86
CA ASP A 44 16.93 14.74 3.35
C ASP A 44 16.12 13.44 3.45
N GLN A 45 14.91 13.53 4.00
CA GLN A 45 13.98 12.41 4.09
C GLN A 45 13.56 11.89 2.71
N LEU A 46 13.36 12.77 1.73
CA LEU A 46 13.04 12.41 0.35
C LEU A 46 14.22 11.73 -0.34
N SER A 47 15.45 12.15 -0.06
CA SER A 47 16.65 11.45 -0.54
C SER A 47 16.68 10.01 0.00
N VAL A 48 16.48 9.84 1.30
CA VAL A 48 16.45 8.52 1.95
C VAL A 48 15.26 7.67 1.46
N TYR A 49 14.07 8.25 1.29
CA TYR A 49 12.89 7.59 0.70
C TYR A 49 13.23 6.95 -0.65
N ASN A 50 13.80 7.76 -1.56
CA ASN A 50 14.17 7.30 -2.90
C ASN A 50 15.26 6.22 -2.82
N GLN A 51 16.26 6.39 -1.96
CA GLN A 51 17.32 5.40 -1.78
C GLN A 51 16.77 4.06 -1.29
N ILE A 52 15.87 4.05 -0.31
CA ILE A 52 15.23 2.84 0.20
C ILE A 52 14.39 2.18 -0.89
N TYR A 53 13.57 2.95 -1.62
CA TYR A 53 12.79 2.43 -2.74
C TYR A 53 13.68 1.70 -3.75
N GLN A 54 14.79 2.30 -4.17
CA GLN A 54 15.72 1.67 -5.10
C GLN A 54 16.36 0.40 -4.52
N ASN A 55 16.67 0.36 -3.23
CA ASN A 55 17.18 -0.85 -2.59
C ASN A 55 16.13 -1.98 -2.54
N ILE A 56 14.86 -1.65 -2.33
CA ILE A 56 13.73 -2.61 -2.41
C ILE A 56 13.61 -3.17 -3.83
N MET A 57 13.64 -2.32 -4.85
CA MET A 57 13.54 -2.74 -6.26
C MET A 57 14.70 -3.64 -6.68
N ASN A 58 15.88 -3.44 -6.10
CA ASN A 58 17.08 -4.22 -6.41
C ASN A 58 17.23 -5.50 -5.58
N PHE A 59 16.32 -5.79 -4.64
CA PHE A 59 16.48 -6.88 -3.64
C PHE A 59 17.78 -6.76 -2.85
N ASN A 60 18.18 -5.54 -2.45
CA ASN A 60 19.35 -5.36 -1.62
C ASN A 60 19.01 -5.63 -0.14
N ASP A 61 19.40 -6.80 0.36
CA ASP A 61 19.23 -7.22 1.76
C ASP A 61 20.50 -7.04 2.60
N GLU A 62 21.53 -6.39 2.05
CA GLU A 62 22.74 -6.02 2.77
C GLU A 62 22.51 -4.80 3.68
N LEU A 63 23.39 -4.63 4.67
CA LEU A 63 23.44 -3.41 5.47
C LEU A 63 24.13 -2.29 4.66
N PHE A 64 23.35 -1.43 4.02
CA PHE A 64 23.86 -0.36 3.16
C PHE A 64 23.96 1.00 3.88
N LEU A 65 24.84 1.88 3.38
CA LEU A 65 25.01 3.25 3.88
C LEU A 65 23.91 4.17 3.35
N LEU A 66 23.37 5.04 4.21
CA LEU A 66 22.51 6.12 3.78
C LEU A 66 23.35 7.22 3.12
N ASP A 67 22.91 7.69 1.95
CA ASP A 67 23.57 8.81 1.25
C ASP A 67 23.44 10.11 2.07
N THR A 68 22.32 10.23 2.79
CA THR A 68 22.02 11.32 3.72
C THR A 68 21.70 10.74 5.10
N PRO A 69 22.64 10.76 6.06
CA PRO A 69 22.36 10.34 7.43
C PRO A 69 21.28 11.21 8.07
N ILE A 70 20.33 10.59 8.76
CA ILE A 70 19.17 11.27 9.37
C ILE A 70 18.91 10.75 10.78
N SER A 71 18.13 11.49 11.57
CA SER A 71 17.72 11.03 12.90
C SER A 71 16.86 9.77 12.82
N GLU A 72 16.83 8.96 13.90
CA GLU A 72 15.94 7.79 14.00
C GLU A 72 14.48 8.15 13.73
N LYS A 73 14.00 9.29 14.25
CA LYS A 73 12.63 9.73 14.02
C LYS A 73 12.37 10.09 12.55
N SER A 74 13.33 10.75 11.91
CA SER A 74 13.23 11.06 10.48
C SER A 74 13.20 9.81 9.62
N LEU A 75 13.99 8.77 9.99
CA LEU A 75 13.95 7.48 9.31
C LEU A 75 12.60 6.79 9.50
N GLU A 76 12.07 6.77 10.72
CA GLU A 76 10.76 6.19 11.01
C GLU A 76 9.67 6.83 10.13
N ASP A 77 9.63 8.17 10.09
CA ASP A 77 8.67 8.90 9.25
C ASP A 77 8.89 8.62 7.75
N THR A 78 10.14 8.51 7.30
CA THR A 78 10.47 8.17 5.90
C THR A 78 10.03 6.76 5.53
N MET A 79 10.35 5.74 6.34
CA MET A 79 9.97 4.34 6.10
C MET A 79 8.46 4.17 6.11
N ASN A 80 7.77 4.79 7.09
CA ASN A 80 6.31 4.78 7.15
C ASN A 80 5.69 5.48 5.95
N SER A 81 6.25 6.62 5.51
CA SER A 81 5.76 7.32 4.32
C SER A 81 5.86 6.45 3.08
N LEU A 82 7.03 5.82 2.86
CA LEU A 82 7.26 4.90 1.75
C LEU A 82 6.27 3.75 1.73
N PHE A 83 6.15 3.01 2.84
CA PHE A 83 5.26 1.88 2.85
C PHE A 83 3.80 2.31 2.76
N ASN A 84 3.38 3.40 3.39
CA ASN A 84 1.99 3.84 3.32
C ASN A 84 1.59 4.37 1.92
N ASP A 85 2.54 4.88 1.14
CA ASP A 85 2.33 5.33 -0.23
C ASP A 85 2.32 4.18 -1.25
N HIS A 86 3.03 3.07 -0.96
CA HIS A 86 3.27 1.98 -1.90
C HIS A 86 2.68 0.62 -1.46
N PRO A 87 1.36 0.39 -1.59
CA PRO A 87 0.75 -0.89 -1.24
C PRO A 87 1.23 -2.07 -2.09
N GLU A 88 1.84 -1.81 -3.26
CA GLU A 88 2.36 -2.81 -4.18
C GLU A 88 3.68 -3.46 -3.72
N LEU A 89 4.41 -2.87 -2.77
CA LEU A 89 5.70 -3.38 -2.27
C LEU A 89 5.52 -4.56 -1.29
N PHE A 90 4.81 -5.60 -1.72
CA PHE A 90 4.45 -6.73 -0.86
C PHE A 90 5.60 -7.71 -0.59
N TRP A 91 6.70 -7.64 -1.34
CA TRP A 91 7.82 -8.59 -1.26
C TRP A 91 8.85 -8.24 -0.18
N VAL A 92 8.67 -7.12 0.51
CA VAL A 92 9.54 -6.63 1.58
C VAL A 92 8.75 -6.49 2.87
N TYR A 93 9.36 -6.84 4.01
CA TYR A 93 8.76 -6.58 5.31
C TYR A 93 8.78 -5.08 5.61
N THR A 94 7.74 -4.58 6.29
CA THR A 94 7.72 -3.20 6.81
C THR A 94 8.68 -2.99 7.98
N SER A 95 9.17 -4.08 8.58
CA SER A 95 10.23 -4.06 9.59
C SER A 95 11.62 -4.03 8.96
N TYR A 96 12.54 -3.32 9.60
CA TYR A 96 13.89 -3.08 9.12
C TYR A 96 14.87 -2.97 10.30
N GLN A 97 16.16 -3.08 9.99
CA GLN A 97 17.23 -2.84 10.94
C GLN A 97 18.01 -1.59 10.54
N TYR A 98 18.61 -0.91 11.51
CA TYR A 98 19.45 0.25 11.24
C TYR A 98 20.59 0.35 12.25
N ALA A 99 21.62 1.13 11.91
CA ALA A 99 22.75 1.40 12.79
C ALA A 99 22.91 2.91 13.02
N VAL A 100 23.07 3.28 14.29
CA VAL A 100 23.24 4.66 14.75
C VAL A 100 24.66 4.94 15.24
N ASP A 101 25.06 6.20 15.22
CA ASP A 101 26.25 6.69 15.94
C ASP A 101 25.92 7.13 17.38
N SER A 102 26.92 7.67 18.10
CA SER A 102 26.76 8.14 19.48
C SER A 102 25.83 9.36 19.64
N SER A 103 25.40 9.98 18.52
CA SER A 103 24.46 11.10 18.49
C SER A 103 23.08 10.68 17.99
N ASN A 104 22.80 9.37 17.93
CA ASN A 104 21.55 8.79 17.42
C ASN A 104 21.25 9.17 15.95
N ILE A 105 22.28 9.41 15.15
CA ILE A 105 22.14 9.60 13.71
C ILE A 105 22.26 8.24 13.03
N VAL A 106 21.29 7.91 12.19
CA VAL A 106 21.28 6.68 11.41
C VAL A 106 22.19 6.82 10.21
N HIS A 107 23.15 5.90 10.07
CA HIS A 107 24.08 5.85 8.94
C HIS A 107 23.84 4.65 8.03
N LYS A 108 23.21 3.58 8.53
CA LYS A 108 22.99 2.35 7.76
C LYS A 108 21.61 1.77 7.99
N VAL A 109 21.06 1.16 6.96
CA VAL A 109 19.77 0.46 6.98
C VAL A 109 19.93 -0.92 6.35
N ARG A 110 19.20 -1.90 6.85
CA ARG A 110 19.07 -3.23 6.28
C ARG A 110 17.60 -3.59 6.15
N LEU A 111 17.23 -4.00 4.94
CA LEU A 111 15.89 -4.46 4.60
C LEU A 111 15.80 -5.98 4.75
N LYS A 112 14.57 -6.48 4.94
CA LYS A 112 14.29 -7.91 4.96
C LYS A 112 13.18 -8.21 3.96
N PHE A 113 13.40 -9.19 3.10
CA PHE A 113 12.43 -9.62 2.11
C PHE A 113 11.66 -10.85 2.59
N CYS A 114 10.37 -10.91 2.27
CA CYS A 114 9.49 -12.02 2.65
C CYS A 114 9.35 -13.09 1.57
N ILE A 115 9.79 -12.78 0.35
CA ILE A 115 9.96 -13.72 -0.77
C ILE A 115 11.33 -13.50 -1.41
N THR A 116 11.78 -14.46 -2.21
CA THR A 116 13.01 -14.38 -2.99
C THR A 116 12.82 -13.58 -4.28
N LYS A 117 13.93 -13.14 -4.87
CA LYS A 117 13.96 -12.44 -6.16
C LYS A 117 13.37 -13.28 -7.30
N ASP A 118 13.59 -14.60 -7.26
CA ASP A 118 13.11 -15.53 -8.29
C ASP A 118 11.60 -15.80 -8.18
N GLU A 119 11.02 -15.68 -6.98
CA GLU A 119 9.57 -15.82 -6.75
C GLU A 119 8.78 -14.58 -7.16
N LEU A 120 9.41 -13.40 -7.14
CA LEU A 120 8.72 -12.13 -7.36
C LEU A 120 7.90 -12.08 -8.67
N PRO A 121 8.41 -12.48 -9.84
CA PRO A 121 7.64 -12.38 -11.08
C PRO A 121 6.31 -13.14 -11.03
N GLN A 122 6.32 -14.35 -10.45
CA GLN A 122 5.09 -15.15 -10.32
C GLN A 122 4.15 -14.56 -9.27
N ALA A 123 4.69 -14.10 -8.13
CA ALA A 123 3.88 -13.44 -7.10
C ALA A 123 3.23 -12.16 -7.65
N GLN A 124 3.96 -11.36 -8.42
CA GLN A 124 3.43 -10.15 -9.07
C GLN A 124 2.36 -10.47 -10.12
N ALA A 125 2.51 -11.55 -10.89
CA ALA A 125 1.49 -11.98 -11.84
C ALA A 125 0.20 -12.34 -11.09
N ASN A 126 0.28 -13.19 -10.06
CA ASN A 126 -0.87 -13.59 -9.24
C ASN A 126 -1.56 -12.38 -8.60
N PHE A 127 -0.78 -11.47 -8.00
CA PHE A 127 -1.28 -10.24 -7.40
C PHE A 127 -2.02 -9.37 -8.41
N ASN A 128 -1.42 -9.15 -9.59
CA ASN A 128 -2.02 -8.31 -10.62
C ASN A 128 -3.27 -8.95 -11.24
N ASP A 129 -3.31 -10.28 -11.39
CA ASP A 129 -4.48 -10.98 -11.93
C ASP A 129 -5.70 -10.82 -11.01
N VAL A 130 -5.52 -11.02 -9.70
CA VAL A 130 -6.58 -10.79 -8.72
C VAL A 130 -7.00 -9.32 -8.70
N LEU A 131 -6.04 -8.40 -8.64
CA LEU A 131 -6.32 -6.97 -8.59
C LEU A 131 -7.07 -6.49 -9.84
N ASN A 132 -6.69 -6.98 -11.02
CA ASN A 132 -7.37 -6.65 -12.28
C ASN A 132 -8.78 -7.26 -12.34
N SER A 133 -8.99 -8.44 -11.77
CA SER A 133 -10.32 -9.05 -11.65
C SER A 133 -11.26 -8.19 -10.79
N LEU A 134 -10.80 -7.79 -9.60
CA LEU A 134 -11.55 -6.90 -8.69
C LEU A 134 -11.91 -5.58 -9.38
N VAL A 135 -10.93 -4.94 -10.01
CA VAL A 135 -11.14 -3.67 -10.73
C VAL A 135 -12.09 -3.83 -11.91
N SER A 136 -12.05 -4.97 -12.61
CA SER A 136 -12.97 -5.24 -13.73
C SER A 136 -14.41 -5.45 -13.25
N GLY A 137 -14.59 -6.08 -12.09
CA GLY A 137 -15.88 -6.21 -11.42
C GLY A 137 -16.43 -4.86 -10.95
N ALA A 138 -15.58 -4.04 -10.31
CA ALA A 138 -15.97 -2.69 -9.89
C ALA A 138 -16.41 -1.82 -11.08
N LYS A 139 -15.71 -1.90 -12.22
CA LYS A 139 -16.05 -1.16 -13.45
C LYS A 139 -17.43 -1.48 -14.05
N GLN A 140 -18.12 -2.52 -13.57
CA GLN A 140 -19.52 -2.77 -13.96
C GLN A 140 -20.50 -1.76 -13.33
N PHE A 141 -20.07 -1.04 -12.28
CA PHE A 141 -20.84 -0.02 -11.60
C PHE A 141 -20.50 1.38 -12.13
N THR A 142 -21.51 2.25 -12.16
CA THR A 142 -21.37 3.60 -12.74
C THR A 142 -20.92 4.64 -11.71
N SER A 143 -21.36 4.53 -10.46
CA SER A 143 -21.02 5.49 -9.41
C SER A 143 -19.72 5.10 -8.68
N GLN A 144 -18.99 6.08 -8.15
CA GLN A 144 -17.78 5.82 -7.36
C GLN A 144 -18.09 5.06 -6.07
N VAL A 145 -19.22 5.36 -5.42
CA VAL A 145 -19.63 4.67 -4.19
C VAL A 145 -19.97 3.19 -4.43
N ASP A 146 -20.63 2.86 -5.54
CA ASP A 146 -20.95 1.45 -5.85
C ASP A 146 -19.69 0.69 -6.27
N GLN A 147 -18.78 1.35 -6.99
CA GLN A 147 -17.45 0.82 -7.34
C GLN A 147 -16.63 0.50 -6.08
N GLU A 148 -16.56 1.46 -5.16
CA GLU A 148 -15.89 1.31 -3.88
C GLU A 148 -16.52 0.21 -3.03
N LYS A 149 -17.85 0.21 -2.89
CA LYS A 149 -18.59 -0.80 -2.14
C LYS A 149 -18.36 -2.21 -2.70
N TYR A 150 -18.29 -2.36 -4.03
CA TYR A 150 -17.93 -3.65 -4.63
C TYR A 150 -16.53 -4.10 -4.21
N LEU A 151 -15.54 -3.21 -4.24
CA LEU A 151 -14.17 -3.53 -3.80
C LEU A 151 -14.12 -3.88 -2.30
N HIS A 152 -14.83 -3.12 -1.47
CA HIS A 152 -14.99 -3.39 -0.04
C HIS A 152 -15.55 -4.80 0.19
N ASP A 153 -16.73 -5.09 -0.36
CA ASP A 153 -17.44 -6.35 -0.14
C ASP A 153 -16.61 -7.54 -0.64
N ALA A 154 -15.97 -7.41 -1.80
CA ALA A 154 -15.15 -8.47 -2.39
C ALA A 154 -13.89 -8.75 -1.55
N ILE A 155 -13.21 -7.71 -1.04
CA ILE A 155 -12.01 -7.89 -0.22
C ILE A 155 -12.37 -8.53 1.12
N CYS A 156 -13.44 -8.10 1.79
CA CYS A 156 -13.89 -8.75 3.04
C CYS A 156 -14.22 -10.24 2.80
N GLN A 157 -14.96 -10.57 1.73
CA GLN A 157 -15.29 -11.96 1.39
C GLN A 157 -14.09 -12.84 1.03
N MET A 158 -12.99 -12.24 0.58
CA MET A 158 -11.76 -12.97 0.26
C MET A 158 -10.90 -13.28 1.47
N ASN A 159 -11.20 -12.70 2.63
CA ASN A 159 -10.30 -12.70 3.77
C ASN A 159 -10.86 -13.38 5.02
N THR A 160 -9.94 -13.84 5.85
CA THR A 160 -10.17 -14.21 7.24
C THR A 160 -9.06 -13.59 8.07
N TYR A 161 -9.41 -13.02 9.23
CA TYR A 161 -8.41 -12.36 10.07
C TYR A 161 -7.42 -13.37 10.68
N ASP A 162 -6.13 -13.20 10.39
CA ASP A 162 -5.06 -14.13 10.77
C ASP A 162 -3.74 -13.39 11.07
N PRO A 163 -3.39 -13.22 12.35
CA PRO A 163 -2.13 -12.60 12.75
C PRO A 163 -0.90 -13.51 12.57
N ASP A 164 -1.08 -14.81 12.28
CA ASP A 164 0.03 -15.77 12.14
C ASP A 164 0.58 -15.85 10.70
N ASN A 165 -0.16 -15.34 9.71
CA ASN A 165 0.34 -15.23 8.34
C ASN A 165 1.55 -14.28 8.27
N HIS A 166 2.70 -14.80 7.85
CA HIS A 166 3.95 -14.02 7.83
C HIS A 166 3.92 -12.81 6.89
N MET A 167 3.00 -12.76 5.92
CA MET A 167 2.80 -11.63 5.00
C MET A 167 1.61 -10.75 5.37
N ASN A 168 0.99 -10.91 6.54
CA ASN A 168 -0.26 -10.26 6.95
C ASN A 168 -0.25 -8.72 6.94
N GLN A 169 0.91 -8.09 6.83
CA GLN A 169 1.06 -6.64 6.67
C GLN A 169 1.01 -6.17 5.20
N SER A 170 0.73 -7.05 4.24
CA SER A 170 0.81 -6.76 2.80
C SER A 170 -0.53 -6.90 2.09
N ALA A 171 -0.74 -6.12 1.03
CA ALA A 171 -1.89 -6.31 0.12
C ALA A 171 -1.91 -7.73 -0.49
N TYR A 172 -0.73 -8.34 -0.69
CA TYR A 172 -0.62 -9.68 -1.26
C TYR A 172 -1.28 -10.73 -0.38
N SER A 173 -1.09 -10.67 0.94
CA SER A 173 -1.73 -11.62 1.86
C SER A 173 -3.25 -11.57 1.73
N ALA A 174 -3.82 -10.36 1.70
CA ALA A 174 -5.25 -10.18 1.63
C ALA A 174 -5.86 -10.51 0.25
N LEU A 175 -5.12 -10.30 -0.84
CA LEU A 175 -5.62 -10.58 -2.19
C LEU A 175 -5.35 -12.01 -2.67
N THR A 176 -4.29 -12.66 -2.21
CA THR A 176 -3.84 -13.93 -2.82
C THR A 176 -3.82 -15.10 -1.85
N THR A 177 -3.56 -14.87 -0.56
CA THR A 177 -3.56 -15.94 0.45
C THR A 177 -4.90 -16.08 1.17
N GLY A 178 -5.71 -15.01 1.20
CA GLY A 178 -7.02 -14.98 1.83
C GLY A 178 -6.99 -14.96 3.35
N THR A 179 -5.83 -14.72 3.96
CA THR A 179 -5.72 -14.46 5.40
C THR A 179 -4.79 -13.29 5.66
N SER A 180 -5.18 -12.38 6.56
CA SER A 180 -4.45 -11.13 6.78
C SER A 180 -4.83 -10.42 8.08
N VAL A 181 -4.24 -9.25 8.34
CA VAL A 181 -4.67 -8.33 9.41
C VAL A 181 -5.01 -6.95 8.85
N CYS A 182 -5.36 -6.00 9.72
CA CYS A 182 -5.80 -4.66 9.33
C CYS A 182 -4.94 -3.97 8.28
N ALA A 183 -3.61 -4.11 8.39
CA ALA A 183 -2.68 -3.58 7.41
C ALA A 183 -2.86 -4.19 6.00
N GLY A 184 -3.03 -5.50 5.88
CA GLY A 184 -3.22 -6.14 4.58
C GLY A 184 -4.57 -5.81 3.94
N TYR A 185 -5.66 -5.77 4.73
CA TYR A 185 -6.98 -5.31 4.26
C TYR A 185 -6.88 -3.88 3.71
N ALA A 186 -6.33 -2.96 4.49
CA ALA A 186 -6.25 -1.56 4.08
C ALA A 186 -5.33 -1.34 2.87
N ARG A 187 -4.25 -2.12 2.73
CA ARG A 187 -3.37 -2.06 1.55
C ARG A 187 -4.00 -2.67 0.31
N ALA A 188 -4.73 -3.78 0.46
CA ALA A 188 -5.47 -4.39 -0.65
C ALA A 188 -6.53 -3.42 -1.20
N PHE A 189 -7.28 -2.78 -0.31
CA PHE A 189 -8.27 -1.77 -0.69
C PHE A 189 -7.63 -0.55 -1.34
N GLN A 190 -6.54 -0.03 -0.76
CA GLN A 190 -5.75 1.05 -1.35
C GLN A 190 -5.30 0.71 -2.78
N ALA A 191 -4.69 -0.46 -2.98
CA ALA A 191 -4.21 -0.89 -4.30
C ALA A 191 -5.36 -1.01 -5.32
N ALA A 192 -6.51 -1.54 -4.90
CA ALA A 192 -7.67 -1.72 -5.77
C ALA A 192 -8.30 -0.38 -6.17
N CYS A 193 -8.51 0.52 -5.21
CA CYS A 193 -9.01 1.88 -5.48
C CYS A 193 -8.05 2.65 -6.40
N GLN A 194 -6.75 2.65 -6.11
CA GLN A 194 -5.76 3.35 -6.92
C GLN A 194 -5.70 2.79 -8.35
N ARG A 195 -5.78 1.47 -8.53
CA ARG A 195 -5.84 0.83 -9.85
C ARG A 195 -7.13 1.18 -10.61
N LEU A 196 -8.23 1.41 -9.89
CA LEU A 196 -9.50 1.87 -10.46
C LEU A 196 -9.51 3.37 -10.79
N GLY A 197 -8.57 4.15 -10.26
CA GLY A 197 -8.51 5.61 -10.40
C GLY A 197 -9.28 6.36 -9.31
N ILE A 198 -9.62 5.70 -8.21
CA ILE A 198 -10.19 6.32 -7.00
C ILE A 198 -9.03 6.64 -6.05
N THR A 199 -8.94 7.89 -5.62
CA THR A 199 -7.95 8.30 -4.61
C THR A 199 -8.24 7.57 -3.30
N CYS A 200 -7.26 6.80 -2.83
CA CYS A 200 -7.32 6.06 -1.57
C CYS A 200 -5.95 6.06 -0.91
N TYR A 201 -5.93 6.35 0.39
CA TYR A 201 -4.73 6.50 1.20
C TYR A 201 -4.79 5.52 2.37
N TYR A 202 -3.68 4.85 2.62
CA TYR A 202 -3.49 4.05 3.83
C TYR A 202 -3.33 4.96 5.04
N VAL A 203 -3.97 4.61 6.15
CA VAL A 203 -3.91 5.34 7.42
C VAL A 203 -3.48 4.39 8.52
N THR A 204 -2.59 4.88 9.39
CA THR A 204 -2.25 4.21 10.64
C THR A 204 -2.73 5.02 11.82
N GLY A 205 -2.98 4.35 12.94
CA GLY A 205 -3.39 5.00 14.16
C GLY A 205 -3.68 4.01 15.28
N ILE A 206 -4.59 4.43 16.16
CA ILE A 206 -5.12 3.60 17.24
C ILE A 206 -6.62 3.41 16.99
N SER A 207 -7.08 2.17 17.13
CA SER A 207 -8.50 1.83 17.21
C SER A 207 -8.76 0.99 18.46
N MET A 208 -9.76 1.36 19.26
CA MET A 208 -10.13 0.68 20.52
C MET A 208 -8.92 0.35 21.43
N GLY A 209 -7.93 1.25 21.48
CA GLY A 209 -6.73 1.13 22.32
C GLY A 209 -5.57 0.30 21.73
N SER A 210 -5.68 -0.21 20.50
CA SER A 210 -4.63 -0.98 19.82
C SER A 210 -4.17 -0.31 18.53
N THR A 211 -2.92 -0.57 18.11
CA THR A 211 -2.43 -0.11 16.80
C THR A 211 -3.26 -0.69 15.68
N HIS A 212 -3.69 0.17 14.76
CA HIS A 212 -4.62 -0.21 13.70
C HIS A 212 -4.32 0.50 12.39
N ALA A 213 -4.89 -0.03 11.30
CA ALA A 213 -4.79 0.54 9.97
C ALA A 213 -6.11 0.45 9.22
N TRP A 214 -6.41 1.52 8.48
CA TRP A 214 -7.64 1.68 7.69
C TRP A 214 -7.35 2.60 6.49
N ASN A 215 -8.39 3.09 5.81
CA ASN A 215 -8.23 3.94 4.64
C ASN A 215 -8.96 5.27 4.72
N VAL A 216 -8.42 6.26 4.00
CA VAL A 216 -9.13 7.47 3.59
C VAL A 216 -9.35 7.42 2.09
N VAL A 217 -10.60 7.52 1.66
CA VAL A 217 -11.01 7.42 0.25
C VAL A 217 -11.70 8.70 -0.20
N LYS A 218 -11.51 9.09 -1.46
CA LYS A 218 -12.21 10.22 -2.06
C LYS A 218 -13.36 9.73 -2.93
N ILE A 219 -14.59 10.04 -2.52
CA ILE A 219 -15.82 9.71 -3.25
C ILE A 219 -16.57 11.00 -3.56
N ASP A 220 -16.89 11.21 -4.83
CA ASP A 220 -17.63 12.38 -5.33
C ASP A 220 -17.06 13.72 -4.83
N GLY A 221 -15.73 13.80 -4.75
CA GLY A 221 -15.00 15.01 -4.37
C GLY A 221 -14.76 15.19 -2.86
N LYS A 222 -15.30 14.31 -2.01
CA LYS A 222 -15.15 14.37 -0.55
C LYS A 222 -14.37 13.19 -0.01
N PHE A 223 -13.64 13.40 1.07
CA PHE A 223 -12.86 12.38 1.75
C PHE A 223 -13.63 11.76 2.91
N TYR A 224 -13.52 10.44 3.04
CA TYR A 224 -14.16 9.64 4.08
C TYR A 224 -13.21 8.56 4.61
N ASN A 225 -13.39 8.18 5.87
CA ASN A 225 -12.72 7.01 6.45
C ASN A 225 -13.47 5.74 6.07
N VAL A 226 -12.73 4.66 5.82
CA VAL A 226 -13.24 3.31 5.56
C VAL A 226 -12.38 2.32 6.32
N ASP A 227 -13.00 1.50 7.17
CA ASP A 227 -12.32 0.40 7.88
C ASP A 227 -12.94 -0.95 7.55
N LEU A 228 -12.34 -1.61 6.56
CA LEU A 228 -12.77 -2.92 6.10
C LEU A 228 -12.65 -3.98 7.19
N THR A 229 -11.65 -3.88 8.07
CA THR A 229 -11.37 -4.91 9.08
C THR A 229 -12.42 -4.91 10.17
N TRP A 230 -12.84 -3.74 10.64
CA TRP A 230 -13.94 -3.66 11.59
C TRP A 230 -15.27 -4.03 10.96
N ASP A 231 -15.54 -3.59 9.72
CA ASP A 231 -16.77 -4.01 9.03
C ASP A 231 -16.79 -5.52 8.78
N ASP A 232 -15.68 -6.16 8.42
CA ASP A 232 -15.59 -7.61 8.26
C ASP A 232 -15.80 -8.34 9.60
N SER A 233 -15.15 -7.87 10.68
CA SER A 233 -15.31 -8.44 12.02
C SER A 233 -16.76 -8.37 12.53
N ILE A 234 -17.44 -7.24 12.28
CA ILE A 234 -18.86 -7.11 12.60
C ILE A 234 -19.69 -8.05 11.71
N SER A 235 -19.36 -8.12 10.41
CA SER A 235 -20.06 -8.99 9.46
C SER A 235 -20.03 -10.45 9.86
N GLU A 236 -18.87 -10.95 10.30
CA GLU A 236 -18.71 -12.30 10.84
C GLU A 236 -19.59 -12.53 12.09
N CYS A 237 -19.69 -11.53 12.97
CA CYS A 237 -20.48 -11.60 14.20
C CYS A 237 -21.99 -11.65 13.93
N ILE A 238 -22.49 -10.86 12.96
CA ILE A 238 -23.92 -10.73 12.69
C ILE A 238 -24.42 -11.57 11.51
N GLY A 239 -23.52 -12.17 10.73
CA GLY A 239 -23.83 -13.04 9.58
C GLY A 239 -24.34 -12.30 8.34
N VAL A 240 -24.19 -10.98 8.27
CA VAL A 240 -24.52 -10.13 7.11
C VAL A 240 -23.48 -9.03 6.96
N THR A 241 -23.28 -8.48 5.76
CA THR A 241 -22.28 -7.44 5.52
C THR A 241 -22.60 -6.15 6.30
N SER A 242 -21.64 -5.70 7.11
CA SER A 242 -21.63 -4.43 7.84
C SER A 242 -21.08 -3.29 6.99
N TYR A 243 -21.53 -2.08 7.32
CA TYR A 243 -21.07 -0.81 6.76
C TYR A 243 -20.96 0.26 7.85
N ASP A 244 -20.77 -0.15 9.11
CA ASP A 244 -20.68 0.74 10.27
C ASP A 244 -19.46 1.65 10.20
N TYR A 245 -18.38 1.17 9.55
CA TYR A 245 -17.15 1.92 9.31
C TYR A 245 -16.94 2.31 7.85
N PHE A 246 -17.97 2.23 7.01
CA PHE A 246 -17.93 2.60 5.60
C PHE A 246 -18.28 4.08 5.38
N ASN A 247 -17.40 4.81 4.68
CA ASN A 247 -17.56 6.22 4.30
C ASN A 247 -17.95 7.18 5.45
N LYS A 248 -17.15 7.18 6.52
CA LYS A 248 -17.42 7.97 7.73
C LYS A 248 -16.60 9.25 7.81
N SER A 249 -17.17 10.27 8.45
CA SER A 249 -16.45 11.50 8.80
C SER A 249 -15.38 11.25 9.86
N ASP A 250 -14.41 12.15 10.01
CA ASP A 250 -13.46 12.07 11.14
C ASP A 250 -14.20 12.17 12.49
N ALA A 251 -15.27 12.97 12.57
CA ALA A 251 -16.07 13.09 13.78
C ALA A 251 -16.80 11.79 14.15
N ALA A 252 -17.25 11.02 13.15
CA ALA A 252 -17.89 9.73 13.37
C ALA A 252 -16.89 8.62 13.74
N PHE A 253 -15.64 8.70 13.27
CA PHE A 253 -14.55 7.79 13.66
C PHE A 253 -13.95 8.13 15.03
N ALA A 254 -14.04 9.39 15.48
CA ALA A 254 -13.35 9.86 16.69
C ALA A 254 -13.81 9.20 18.01
N SER A 255 -14.89 8.40 18.01
CA SER A 255 -15.32 7.64 19.18
C SER A 255 -14.33 6.54 19.58
N ASP A 256 -13.67 5.94 18.61
CA ASP A 256 -12.84 4.73 18.78
C ASP A 256 -11.57 4.74 17.94
N HIS A 257 -11.49 5.57 16.89
CA HIS A 257 -10.31 5.74 16.04
C HIS A 257 -9.60 7.08 16.28
N SER A 258 -8.28 7.03 16.23
CA SER A 258 -7.43 8.23 16.20
C SER A 258 -6.22 8.01 15.31
N ARG A 259 -5.94 8.96 14.42
CA ARG A 259 -4.81 8.88 13.47
C ARG A 259 -3.47 8.99 14.20
N SER A 260 -2.45 8.30 13.69
CA SER A 260 -1.06 8.49 14.10
C SER A 260 -0.60 9.93 13.80
N SER A 261 0.51 10.37 14.39
CA SER A 261 1.06 11.71 14.11
C SER A 261 1.37 11.93 12.62
N LEU A 262 1.77 10.89 11.89
CA LEU A 262 2.05 10.99 10.47
C LEU A 262 0.75 11.04 9.65
N SER A 263 -0.20 10.13 9.90
CA SER A 263 -1.49 10.11 9.20
C SER A 263 -2.41 11.27 9.58
N GLY A 264 -2.20 11.91 10.72
CA GLY A 264 -2.88 13.16 11.09
C GLY A 264 -2.49 14.36 10.21
N ARG A 265 -1.43 14.24 9.40
CA ARG A 265 -0.95 15.30 8.49
C ARG A 265 -1.49 15.17 7.06
N ILE A 266 -2.13 14.05 6.71
CA ILE A 266 -2.83 13.92 5.43
C ILE A 266 -4.25 14.47 5.54
N VAL A 267 -4.96 14.57 4.40
CA VAL A 267 -6.28 15.19 4.29
C VAL A 267 -7.31 14.67 5.31
N ALA A 268 -8.09 15.58 5.89
CA ALA A 268 -9.17 15.27 6.82
C ALA A 268 -10.42 14.75 6.10
N CYS A 269 -11.23 13.97 6.81
CA CYS A 269 -12.51 13.47 6.31
C CYS A 269 -13.66 14.38 6.69
N ASN A 270 -14.63 14.51 5.79
CA ASN A 270 -15.79 15.42 5.91
C ASN A 270 -16.85 14.85 6.84
#